data_AF-A0A565CFD2-F1
#
_entry.id   AF-A0A565CFD2-F1
#
_cell.length_a   1.000
_cell.length_b   1.000
_cell.length_c   1.000
_cell.angle_alpha   90.00
_cell.angle_beta   90.00
_cell.angle_gamma   90.00
#
_symmetry.space_group_name_H-M   'P 1'
#
loop_
_entity.id
_entity.type
_entity.pdbx_description
1 polymer ?
#
loop_
_entity_poly.entity_id
_entity_poly.type
_entity_poly.pdbx_seq_one_letter_code
_entity_poly.pdbx_strand_id
1 'polypeptide(L)' 'MVVGDYCFAGTTWIGYDSEQSIKTKAKYAKQKGLLGYFSWHVGGDDNSELSRAASCAWDNAE' A
#
# COMPACT_ATOMS: atom_id res chain seq x y z
N MET A 1 -13.07 -5.10 0.45
CA MET A 1 -12.75 -4.62 1.81
C MET A 1 -11.62 -3.62 1.68
N VAL A 2 -11.75 -2.42 2.26
CA VAL A 2 -10.65 -1.44 2.30
C VAL A 2 -9.78 -1.81 3.49
N VAL A 3 -8.49 -2.07 3.24
CA VAL A 3 -7.49 -2.28 4.30
C VAL A 3 -6.70 -0.99 4.41
N GLY A 4 -6.62 -0.46 5.63
CA GLY A 4 -5.84 0.71 6.00
C GLY A 4 -5.31 0.53 7.40
N ASP A 5 -4.18 1.15 7.69
CA ASP A 5 -3.44 0.96 8.92
C ASP A 5 -3.46 2.24 9.75
N TYR A 6 -3.25 2.10 11.05
CA TYR A 6 -3.18 3.23 11.95
C TYR A 6 -2.24 2.96 13.11
N CYS A 7 -1.72 4.04 13.70
CA CYS A 7 -1.03 4.02 14.98
C CYS A 7 -1.54 5.17 15.84
N PHE A 8 -1.33 5.07 17.15
CA PHE A 8 -1.71 6.13 18.09
C PHE A 8 -0.70 6.25 19.24
N ALA A 9 -0.57 7.46 19.76
CA ALA A 9 0.21 7.76 20.96
C ALA A 9 -0.51 8.88 21.75
N GLY A 10 -0.97 8.56 22.96
CA GLY A 10 -1.81 9.47 23.75
C GLY A 10 -3.09 9.83 22.99
N THR A 11 -3.29 11.12 22.74
CA THR A 11 -4.44 11.66 21.98
C THR A 11 -4.15 11.84 20.49
N THR A 12 -2.96 11.49 20.01
CA THR A 12 -2.59 11.58 18.60
C THR A 12 -2.87 10.26 17.90
N TRP A 13 -3.58 10.33 16.78
CA TRP A 13 -3.89 9.20 15.91
C TRP A 13 -3.43 9.52 14.49
N ILE A 14 -2.80 8.55 13.83
CA ILE A 14 -2.30 8.70 12.46
C ILE A 14 -2.80 7.51 11.64
N GLY A 15 -3.54 7.80 10.56
CA GLY A 15 -3.94 6.83 9.55
C GLY A 15 -3.00 6.90 8.36
N TYR A 16 -2.57 5.74 7.88
CA TYR A 16 -1.61 5.63 6.79
C TYR A 16 -1.77 4.31 6.05
N ASP A 17 -1.03 4.17 4.95
CA ASP A 17 -0.91 2.90 4.24
C ASP A 17 0.37 2.17 4.68
N SER A 18 0.22 1.03 5.36
CA SER A 18 1.35 0.12 5.64
C SER A 18 1.58 -0.88 4.50
N GLU A 19 2.60 -1.71 4.64
CA GLU A 19 2.87 -2.83 3.75
C GLU A 19 1.61 -3.70 3.48
N GLN A 20 0.78 -3.97 4.50
CA GLN A 20 -0.43 -4.79 4.35
C GLN A 20 -1.48 -4.12 3.46
N SER A 21 -1.77 -2.84 3.71
CA SER A 21 -2.72 -2.07 2.89
C SER A 21 -2.24 -1.95 1.44
N ILE A 22 -0.95 -1.66 1.21
CA ILE A 22 -0.36 -1.52 -0.12
C ILE A 22 -0.44 -2.83 -0.90
N LYS A 23 -0.03 -3.95 -0.31
CA LYS A 23 -0.16 -5.27 -0.95
C LYS A 23 -1.61 -5.57 -1.31
N THR A 24 -2.56 -5.24 -0.42
CA THR A 24 -3.98 -5.47 -0.65
C THR A 24 -4.51 -4.61 -1.81
N LYS A 25 -4.16 -3.33 -1.86
CA LYS A 25 -4.60 -2.39 -2.91
C LYS A 25 -3.99 -2.76 -4.28
N ALA A 26 -2.70 -3.12 -4.31
CA ALA A 26 -2.04 -3.57 -5.54
C ALA A 26 -2.70 -4.84 -6.10
N LYS A 27 -2.92 -5.86 -5.25
CA LYS A 27 -3.65 -7.08 -5.63
C LYS A 27 -5.07 -6.78 -6.12
N TYR A 28 -5.79 -5.92 -5.41
CA TYR A 28 -7.14 -5.52 -5.81
C TYR A 28 -7.16 -4.88 -7.20
N ALA A 29 -6.25 -3.93 -7.46
CA ALA A 29 -6.18 -3.27 -8.76
C ALA A 29 -5.92 -4.28 -9.89
N LYS A 30 -5.01 -5.24 -9.68
CA LYS A 30 -4.74 -6.32 -10.63
C LYS A 30 -5.98 -7.19 -10.87
N GLN A 31 -6.58 -7.70 -9.80
CA GLN A 31 -7.75 -8.60 -9.86
C GLN A 31 -9.00 -7.95 -10.49
N LYS A 32 -9.08 -6.62 -10.45
CA LYS A 32 -10.14 -5.85 -11.10
C LYS A 32 -9.83 -5.47 -12.55
N GLY A 33 -8.69 -5.92 -13.09
CA GLY A 33 -8.27 -5.58 -14.46
C GLY A 33 -7.98 -4.10 -14.65
N LEU A 34 -7.62 -3.38 -13.58
CA LEU A 34 -7.17 -1.99 -13.70
C LEU A 34 -5.77 -1.96 -14.34
N LEU A 35 -5.43 -0.85 -14.97
CA LEU A 35 -4.15 -0.70 -15.67
C LEU A 35 -2.94 -0.75 -14.73
N GLY A 36 -3.09 -0.24 -13.50
CA GLY A 36 -1.98 -0.12 -12.56
C GLY A 36 -2.35 0.64 -11.30
N TYR A 37 -1.31 1.07 -10.58
CA TYR A 37 -1.35 1.93 -9.41
C TYR A 37 -0.22 2.96 -9.52
N PHE A 38 -0.31 4.03 -8.73
CA PHE A 38 0.78 4.97 -8.51
C PHE A 38 0.79 5.41 -7.05
N SER A 39 1.94 5.87 -6.57
CA SER A 39 2.09 6.42 -5.21
C SER A 39 2.43 7.91 -5.26
N TRP A 40 1.93 8.64 -4.26
CA TRP A 40 2.33 10.01 -3.99
C TRP A 40 2.91 10.08 -2.58
N HIS A 41 4.19 10.38 -2.37
CA HIS A 41 5.26 10.48 -3.37
C HIS A 41 6.46 9.63 -2.95
N VAL A 42 7.36 9.34 -3.90
CA VAL A 42 8.50 8.44 -3.67
C VAL A 42 9.38 8.84 -2.48
N GLY A 43 9.57 10.15 -2.23
CA GLY A 43 10.33 10.62 -1.07
C GLY A 43 9.66 10.42 0.30
N GLY A 44 8.43 9.90 0.34
CA GLY A 44 7.72 9.54 1.57
C GLY A 44 7.81 8.05 1.92
N ASP A 45 8.50 7.25 1.10
CA ASP A 45 8.71 5.82 1.34
C ASP A 45 9.97 5.60 2.18
N ASP A 46 9.96 4.58 3.04
CA ASP A 46 11.12 4.20 3.83
C ASP A 46 11.94 3.15 3.06
N ASN A 47 13.11 3.57 2.55
CA ASN A 47 14.02 2.69 1.80
C ASN A 47 13.33 1.86 0.68
N SER A 48 12.36 2.46 -0.01
CA SER A 48 11.55 1.84 -1.07
C SER A 48 10.74 0.61 -0.62
N GLU A 49 10.45 0.47 0.67
CA GLU A 49 9.76 -0.70 1.22
C GLU A 49 8.36 -0.85 0.64
N LEU A 50 7.54 0.21 0.66
CA LEU A 50 6.18 0.17 0.14
C LEU A 50 6.17 0.01 -1.38
N SER A 51 7.10 0.68 -2.07
CA SER A 51 7.28 0.56 -3.51
C SER A 51 7.61 -0.88 -3.92
N ARG A 52 8.53 -1.54 -3.20
CA ARG A 52 8.89 -2.95 -3.44
C ARG A 52 7.73 -3.88 -3.10
N ALA A 53 7.03 -3.64 -1.99
CA ALA A 53 5.88 -4.43 -1.59
C ALA A 53 4.75 -4.36 -2.63
N ALA A 54 4.47 -3.17 -3.17
CA ALA A 54 3.49 -2.99 -4.24
C ALA A 54 3.89 -3.73 -5.52
N SER A 55 5.15 -3.61 -5.95
CA SER A 55 5.67 -4.30 -7.13
C SER A 55 5.55 -5.81 -6.99
N CYS A 56 6.07 -6.38 -5.89
CA CYS A 56 5.98 -7.81 -5.64
C CYS A 56 4.51 -8.28 -5.55
N ALA A 57 3.63 -7.51 -4.90
CA ALA A 57 2.23 -7.89 -4.80
C ALA A 57 1.50 -7.89 -6.15
N TRP A 58 1.84 -6.96 -7.04
CA TRP A 58 1.27 -6.87 -8.38
C TRP A 58 1.71 -8.03 -9.28
N ASP A 59 2.98 -8.41 -9.23
CA ASP A 59 3.54 -9.48 -10.06
C ASP A 59 3.08 -10.87 -9.63
N ASN A 60 2.77 -11.05 -8.34
CA ASN A 60 2.31 -12.32 -7.76
C ASN A 60 0.79 -12.38 -7.55
N ALA A 61 0.04 -11.41 -8.09
CA ALA A 61 -1.43 -11.43 -8.04
C ALA A 61 -1.98 -12.25 -9.22
N GLU A 62 -2.69 -13.33 -8.89
CA GLU A 62 -3.50 -14.12 -9.82
C GLU A 62 -4.75 -13.38 -10.28
#